data_AF-A0A4P7GNL5-F1
#
_entry.id   AF-A0A4P7GNL5-F1
#
_cell.length_a   1.000
_cell.length_b   1.000
_cell.length_c   1.000
_cell.angle_alpha   90.00
_cell.angle_beta   90.00
_cell.angle_gamma   90.00
#
_symmetry.space_group_name_H-M   'P 1'
#
loop_
_entity.id
_entity.type
_entity.pdbx_description
1 polymer ?
#
loop_
_entity_poly.entity_id
_entity_poly.type
_entity_poly.pdbx_seq_one_letter_code
_entity_poly.pdbx_strand_id
1 'polypeptide(L)'
;MAGPQPKRGLVTSWATGVKDIPRNVSWLVGKAVATNGTGSSNGVVDSVRQAGPTLASAMPGHDSVDARLARARTAAQRAQEAEQEALSAAERAQRAADEATDVQQQERSRLDEVRAEQSRVVDRRTEEARRRADERVAAERAEAEQAAAEELDEERGKSEQRSARARADAEKAQQEAEESYRRATELLAEARSLADDAAAAATEAADRARAEADHISAEAHQDAAGADEAVAQAEEIRRTTEAAASAVTREAGPDTPVGRLGDLTKAELLDLAAAQGIAGRSSKNKVQLVAALSGAARQGKQ
;
A
#
# COMPACT_ATOMS: atom_id res chain seq x y z
N MET A 1 8.29 2.70 -7.98
CA MET A 1 9.04 1.43 -7.80
C MET A 1 8.29 0.32 -8.52
N ALA A 2 9.04 -0.62 -9.09
CA ALA A 2 8.66 -1.52 -10.18
C ALA A 2 7.36 -2.32 -9.97
N GLY A 3 6.62 -2.47 -11.08
CA GLY A 3 5.34 -3.16 -11.14
C GLY A 3 5.40 -4.69 -11.01
N PRO A 4 4.22 -5.34 -10.85
CA PRO A 4 4.12 -6.79 -10.68
C PRO A 4 4.40 -7.53 -11.98
N GLN A 5 5.28 -8.53 -11.88
CA GLN A 5 5.58 -9.50 -12.93
C GLN A 5 4.46 -10.54 -13.05
N PRO A 6 3.89 -10.79 -14.26
CA PRO A 6 3.04 -11.96 -14.47
C PRO A 6 3.91 -13.19 -14.81
N LYS A 7 4.02 -14.13 -13.85
CA LYS A 7 4.53 -15.48 -14.15
C LYS A 7 3.43 -16.30 -14.81
N ARG A 8 3.44 -16.33 -16.15
CA ARG A 8 2.91 -17.44 -16.96
C ARG A 8 3.78 -18.67 -16.70
N GLY A 9 3.15 -19.77 -16.30
CA GLY A 9 3.86 -21.02 -16.05
C GLY A 9 2.90 -22.21 -16.00
N LEU A 10 2.69 -22.79 -17.18
CA LEU A 10 2.43 -24.21 -17.44
C LEU A 10 1.23 -24.87 -16.76
N VAL A 11 0.19 -25.01 -17.59
CA VAL A 11 -0.93 -25.93 -17.47
C VAL A 11 -0.40 -27.37 -17.46
N THR A 12 -0.64 -28.08 -16.35
CA THR A 12 -0.61 -29.54 -16.29
C THR A 12 -2.05 -30.03 -16.20
N SER A 13 -2.60 -30.46 -17.33
CA SER A 13 -3.83 -31.26 -17.36
C SER A 13 -3.54 -32.62 -17.99
N TRP A 14 -4.03 -33.63 -17.30
CA TRP A 14 -3.86 -35.06 -17.51
C TRP A 14 -4.41 -35.61 -18.82
N ALA A 15 -3.82 -36.76 -19.19
CA ALA A 15 -4.46 -38.01 -19.62
C ALA A 15 -5.57 -38.03 -20.69
N THR A 16 -5.52 -39.12 -21.46
CA THR A 16 -6.53 -39.64 -22.40
C THR A 16 -6.52 -39.06 -23.81
N GLY A 17 -5.46 -39.40 -24.55
CA GLY A 17 -5.40 -39.31 -26.01
C GLY A 17 -5.18 -40.68 -26.67
N VAL A 18 -5.94 -41.71 -26.28
CA VAL A 18 -6.08 -42.94 -27.10
C VAL A 18 -7.24 -42.71 -28.06
N LYS A 19 -7.01 -41.99 -29.16
CA LYS A 19 -7.90 -42.06 -30.33
C LYS A 19 -7.30 -41.47 -31.61
N ASP A 20 -6.05 -41.77 -31.91
CA ASP A 20 -5.58 -41.79 -33.29
C ASP A 20 -5.26 -43.23 -33.68
N ILE A 21 -6.32 -43.94 -34.07
CA ILE A 21 -6.20 -45.13 -34.92
C ILE A 21 -6.21 -44.59 -36.35
N PRO A 22 -5.07 -44.50 -37.04
CA PRO A 22 -5.09 -44.20 -38.47
C PRO A 22 -5.93 -45.29 -39.16
N ARG A 23 -6.93 -44.86 -39.93
CA ARG A 23 -7.84 -45.69 -40.75
C ARG A 23 -7.10 -46.36 -41.94
N ASN A 24 -6.00 -47.06 -41.67
CA ASN A 24 -5.23 -47.76 -42.69
C ASN A 24 -4.74 -49.15 -42.25
N VAL A 25 -5.47 -49.80 -41.32
CA VAL A 25 -5.24 -51.21 -40.94
C VAL A 25 -6.30 -52.16 -41.53
N SER A 26 -7.28 -51.64 -42.27
CA SER A 26 -8.29 -52.44 -42.99
C SER A 26 -7.78 -53.07 -44.30
N TRP A 27 -6.49 -52.96 -44.63
CA TRP A 27 -5.87 -53.65 -45.78
C TRP A 27 -4.94 -54.83 -45.40
N LEU A 28 -4.87 -55.21 -44.12
CA LEU A 28 -4.09 -56.38 -43.67
C LEU A 28 -4.94 -57.49 -43.04
N VAL A 29 -6.18 -57.67 -43.52
CA VAL A 29 -7.00 -58.86 -43.27
C VAL A 29 -7.66 -59.25 -44.58
N GLY A 30 -6.92 -60.01 -45.39
CA GLY A 30 -7.37 -60.43 -46.72
C GLY A 30 -6.40 -61.38 -47.41
N LYS A 31 -5.79 -62.32 -46.66
CA LYS A 31 -5.03 -63.42 -47.26
C LYS A 31 -4.98 -64.66 -46.37
N ALA A 32 -6.15 -65.17 -45.99
CA ALA A 32 -6.35 -66.56 -45.60
C ALA A 32 -7.87 -66.81 -45.57
N VAL A 33 -8.30 -67.97 -46.08
CA VAL A 33 -9.70 -68.45 -46.19
C VAL A 33 -10.45 -68.06 -47.47
N ALA A 34 -9.91 -68.52 -48.60
CA ALA A 34 -10.53 -69.36 -49.62
C ALA A 34 -9.39 -69.60 -50.63
N THR A 35 -8.76 -70.75 -50.72
CA THR A 35 -9.36 -71.99 -51.18
C THR A 35 -8.55 -73.18 -50.65
N ASN A 36 -9.19 -74.13 -49.99
CA ASN A 36 -8.89 -75.54 -50.19
C ASN A 36 -10.10 -76.36 -49.72
N GLY A 37 -10.77 -76.96 -50.69
CA GLY A 37 -12.01 -77.72 -50.50
C GLY A 37 -12.47 -78.40 -51.79
N THR A 38 -11.57 -79.18 -52.40
CA THR A 38 -11.86 -80.46 -53.07
C THR A 38 -12.87 -80.48 -54.25
N GLY A 39 -12.35 -80.54 -55.48
CA GLY A 39 -13.14 -80.97 -56.64
C GLY A 39 -12.47 -80.80 -58.00
N SER A 40 -11.51 -81.68 -58.33
CA SER A 40 -11.19 -82.09 -59.71
C SER A 40 -10.52 -81.07 -60.66
N SER A 41 -9.20 -80.92 -60.53
CA SER A 41 -8.32 -80.60 -61.67
C SER A 41 -7.15 -81.58 -61.68
N ASN A 42 -7.44 -82.83 -62.04
CA ASN A 42 -6.46 -83.88 -62.33
C ASN A 42 -6.88 -84.58 -63.60
N GLY A 43 -6.11 -84.41 -64.69
CA GLY A 43 -6.35 -85.09 -65.97
C GLY A 43 -7.65 -84.61 -66.64
N VAL A 44 -7.75 -84.39 -67.93
CA VAL A 44 -7.29 -85.22 -69.02
C VAL A 44 -7.23 -84.30 -70.23
N VAL A 45 -6.08 -83.64 -70.43
CA VAL A 45 -5.62 -83.27 -71.77
C VAL A 45 -4.48 -84.23 -72.12
N ASP A 46 -4.74 -85.52 -71.88
CA ASP A 46 -4.02 -86.65 -72.44
C ASP A 46 -5.06 -87.72 -72.77
N SER A 47 -5.81 -87.46 -73.83
CA SER A 47 -6.64 -88.43 -74.55
C SER A 47 -6.61 -88.10 -76.05
N VAL A 48 -5.41 -87.75 -76.51
CA VAL A 48 -5.01 -87.80 -77.92
C VAL A 48 -3.81 -88.77 -77.98
N ARG A 49 -4.08 -90.07 -77.76
CA ARG A 49 -3.30 -91.21 -78.28
C ARG A 49 -3.86 -92.52 -77.69
N GLN A 50 -4.08 -93.49 -78.58
CA GLN A 50 -4.75 -94.79 -78.40
C GLN A 50 -6.29 -94.70 -78.44
N ALA A 51 -6.99 -95.24 -79.43
CA ALA A 51 -6.62 -96.26 -80.40
C ALA A 51 -7.43 -96.10 -81.71
N GLY A 52 -6.79 -96.34 -82.86
CA GLY A 52 -7.49 -96.92 -84.02
C GLY A 52 -7.93 -98.36 -83.68
N PRO A 53 -8.72 -99.07 -84.52
CA PRO A 53 -8.84 -98.92 -85.97
C PRO A 53 -10.30 -98.92 -86.46
N THR A 54 -10.51 -98.45 -87.70
CA THR A 54 -11.39 -99.07 -88.73
C THR A 54 -11.69 -98.03 -89.81
N LEU A 55 -10.67 -97.73 -90.62
CA LEU A 55 -10.91 -97.49 -92.04
C LEU A 55 -11.27 -98.85 -92.66
N ALA A 56 -12.51 -99.27 -92.45
CA ALA A 56 -13.15 -100.36 -93.16
C ALA A 56 -14.19 -99.73 -94.09
N SER A 57 -13.80 -99.61 -95.36
CA SER A 57 -14.64 -99.84 -96.52
C SER A 57 -16.16 -99.69 -96.33
N ALA A 58 -16.70 -98.53 -96.68
CA ALA A 58 -18.07 -98.45 -97.17
C ALA A 58 -18.06 -97.63 -98.46
N MET A 59 -18.14 -98.37 -99.56
CA MET A 59 -18.04 -97.87 -100.93
C MET A 59 -19.10 -96.80 -101.25
N PRO A 60 -18.76 -95.77 -102.05
CA PRO A 60 -19.75 -94.89 -102.64
C PRO A 60 -20.44 -95.61 -103.80
N GLY A 61 -21.69 -96.04 -103.58
CA GLY A 61 -22.53 -96.73 -104.57
C GLY A 61 -22.95 -98.08 -103.99
N HIS A 62 -24.18 -98.31 -103.56
CA HIS A 62 -25.45 -98.03 -104.23
C HIS A 62 -26.54 -97.72 -103.19
N ASP A 63 -26.42 -96.60 -102.48
CA ASP A 63 -27.59 -96.05 -101.79
C ASP A 63 -28.41 -95.29 -102.83
N SER A 64 -29.62 -95.79 -103.09
CA SER A 64 -30.59 -95.13 -103.95
C SER A 64 -30.73 -93.66 -103.54
N VAL A 65 -30.93 -92.78 -104.52
CA VAL A 65 -31.14 -91.33 -104.31
C VAL A 65 -32.18 -91.08 -103.21
N ASP A 66 -33.16 -91.98 -103.07
CA ASP A 66 -34.18 -91.98 -102.01
C ASP A 66 -33.62 -92.13 -100.58
N ALA A 67 -32.61 -92.98 -100.35
CA ALA A 67 -31.98 -93.12 -99.02
C ALA A 67 -31.18 -91.87 -98.62
N ARG A 68 -30.65 -91.12 -99.60
CA ARG A 68 -30.01 -89.82 -99.35
C ARG A 68 -31.04 -88.72 -99.10
N LEU A 69 -32.14 -88.70 -99.84
CA LEU A 69 -33.27 -87.78 -99.63
C LEU A 69 -33.97 -88.02 -98.28
N ALA A 70 -34.17 -89.28 -97.88
CA ALA A 70 -34.74 -89.65 -96.59
C ALA A 70 -33.83 -89.18 -95.43
N ARG A 71 -32.51 -89.43 -95.51
CA ARG A 71 -31.53 -88.93 -94.53
C ARG A 71 -31.49 -87.39 -94.49
N ALA A 72 -31.56 -86.73 -95.64
CA ALA A 72 -31.62 -85.26 -95.71
C ALA A 72 -32.89 -84.70 -95.06
N ARG A 73 -34.06 -85.34 -95.28
CA ARG A 73 -35.32 -84.96 -94.63
C ARG A 73 -35.29 -85.18 -93.13
N THR A 74 -34.79 -86.32 -92.65
CA THR A 74 -34.62 -86.57 -91.21
C THR A 74 -33.62 -85.60 -90.58
N ALA A 75 -32.53 -85.26 -91.27
CA ALA A 75 -31.57 -84.28 -90.79
C ALA A 75 -32.18 -82.87 -90.73
N ALA A 76 -32.95 -82.46 -91.73
CA ALA A 76 -33.66 -81.18 -91.74
C ALA A 76 -34.72 -81.10 -90.63
N GLN A 77 -35.44 -82.20 -90.37
CA GLN A 77 -36.43 -82.25 -89.30
C GLN A 77 -35.78 -82.15 -87.91
N ARG A 78 -34.68 -82.88 -87.66
CA ARG A 78 -33.91 -82.71 -86.41
C ARG A 78 -33.33 -81.31 -86.25
N ALA A 79 -32.91 -80.69 -87.36
CA ALA A 79 -32.42 -79.31 -87.33
C ALA A 79 -33.54 -78.33 -86.96
N GLN A 80 -34.75 -78.50 -87.51
CA GLN A 80 -35.93 -77.71 -87.13
C GLN A 80 -36.36 -77.93 -85.68
N GLU A 81 -36.35 -79.17 -85.20
CA GLU A 81 -36.66 -79.49 -83.79
C GLU A 81 -35.63 -78.84 -82.84
N ALA A 82 -34.33 -78.93 -83.17
CA ALA A 82 -33.28 -78.29 -82.40
C ALA A 82 -33.36 -76.75 -82.43
N GLU A 83 -33.78 -76.17 -83.56
CA GLU A 83 -34.02 -74.72 -83.67
C GLU A 83 -35.20 -74.29 -82.79
N GLN A 84 -36.31 -75.02 -82.79
CA GLN A 84 -37.46 -74.74 -81.91
C GLN A 84 -37.08 -74.88 -80.44
N GLU A 85 -36.31 -75.90 -80.07
CA GLU A 85 -35.81 -76.07 -78.71
C GLU A 85 -34.90 -74.90 -78.31
N ALA A 86 -33.96 -74.50 -79.18
CA ALA A 86 -33.07 -73.36 -78.96
C ALA A 86 -33.84 -72.03 -78.82
N LEU A 87 -34.85 -71.79 -79.65
CA LEU A 87 -35.72 -70.62 -79.53
C LEU A 87 -36.49 -70.62 -78.21
N SER A 88 -37.09 -71.75 -77.83
CA SER A 88 -37.80 -71.88 -76.55
C SER A 88 -36.88 -71.69 -75.34
N ALA A 89 -35.62 -72.13 -75.44
CA ALA A 89 -34.60 -71.92 -74.43
C ALA A 89 -34.17 -70.45 -74.37
N ALA A 90 -34.00 -69.79 -75.53
CA ALA A 90 -33.69 -68.36 -75.61
C ALA A 90 -34.81 -67.50 -75.03
N GLU A 91 -36.08 -67.79 -75.32
CA GLU A 91 -37.23 -67.08 -74.75
C GLU A 91 -37.34 -67.26 -73.22
N ARG A 92 -37.02 -68.45 -72.70
CA ARG A 92 -36.97 -68.69 -71.25
C ARG A 92 -35.80 -67.93 -70.62
N ALA A 93 -34.64 -67.91 -71.27
CA ALA A 93 -33.48 -67.16 -70.80
C ALA A 93 -33.74 -65.64 -70.81
N GLN A 94 -34.39 -65.12 -71.86
CA GLN A 94 -34.78 -63.72 -71.95
C GLN A 94 -35.75 -63.35 -70.82
N ARG A 95 -36.84 -64.13 -70.62
CA ARG A 95 -37.78 -63.89 -69.52
C ARG A 95 -37.11 -63.91 -68.15
N ALA A 96 -36.20 -64.85 -67.92
CA ALA A 96 -35.44 -64.91 -66.66
C ALA A 96 -34.49 -63.72 -66.49
N ALA A 97 -33.90 -63.22 -67.57
CA ALA A 97 -33.05 -62.02 -67.54
C ALA A 97 -33.85 -60.74 -67.28
N ASP A 98 -35.04 -60.62 -67.88
CA ASP A 98 -35.96 -59.50 -67.64
C ASP A 98 -36.43 -59.51 -66.18
N GLU A 99 -36.87 -60.67 -65.67
CA GLU A 99 -37.27 -60.83 -64.25
C GLU A 99 -36.11 -60.51 -63.30
N ALA A 100 -34.89 -60.96 -63.59
CA ALA A 100 -33.71 -60.63 -62.80
C ALA A 100 -33.42 -59.11 -62.81
N THR A 101 -33.65 -58.43 -63.93
CA THR A 101 -33.49 -56.98 -64.06
C THR A 101 -34.52 -56.23 -63.23
N ASP A 102 -35.78 -56.67 -63.27
CA ASP A 102 -36.86 -56.08 -62.47
C ASP A 102 -36.62 -56.24 -60.97
N VAL A 103 -36.23 -57.44 -60.52
CA VAL A 103 -35.85 -57.68 -59.12
C VAL A 103 -34.68 -56.80 -58.72
N GLN A 104 -33.65 -56.67 -59.56
CA GLN A 104 -32.51 -55.80 -59.28
C GLN A 104 -32.93 -54.33 -59.14
N GLN A 105 -33.84 -53.83 -59.97
CA GLN A 105 -34.34 -52.45 -59.88
C GLN A 105 -35.17 -52.22 -58.62
N GLN A 106 -36.02 -53.19 -58.25
CA GLN A 106 -36.80 -53.13 -57.02
C GLN A 106 -35.91 -53.13 -55.78
N GLU A 107 -34.91 -54.01 -55.73
CA GLU A 107 -33.97 -54.07 -54.60
C GLU A 107 -33.10 -52.80 -54.50
N ARG A 108 -32.68 -52.22 -55.64
CA ARG A 108 -32.00 -50.91 -55.63
C ARG A 108 -32.90 -49.81 -55.06
N SER A 109 -34.15 -49.75 -55.51
CA SER A 109 -35.13 -48.75 -55.02
C SER A 109 -35.37 -48.90 -53.52
N ARG A 110 -35.55 -50.13 -53.03
CA ARG A 110 -35.68 -50.43 -51.59
C ARG A 110 -34.45 -50.00 -50.79
N LEU A 111 -33.24 -50.29 -51.30
CA LEU A 111 -32.00 -49.89 -50.62
C LEU A 111 -31.86 -48.37 -50.56
N ASP A 112 -32.26 -47.65 -51.60
CA ASP A 112 -32.21 -46.18 -51.62
C ASP A 112 -33.25 -45.57 -50.68
N GLU A 113 -34.45 -46.15 -50.57
CA GLU A 113 -35.44 -45.76 -49.56
C GLU A 113 -34.94 -45.99 -48.13
N VAL A 114 -34.34 -47.16 -47.86
CA VAL A 114 -33.76 -47.47 -46.54
C VAL A 114 -32.61 -46.51 -46.22
N ARG A 115 -31.74 -46.20 -47.18
CA ARG A 115 -30.67 -45.20 -46.99
C ARG A 115 -31.23 -43.82 -46.71
N ALA A 116 -32.26 -43.38 -47.43
CA ALA A 116 -32.89 -42.09 -47.21
C ALA A 116 -33.50 -42.01 -45.81
N GLU A 117 -34.19 -43.05 -45.35
CA GLU A 117 -34.76 -43.07 -44.00
C GLU A 117 -33.67 -43.11 -42.91
N GLN A 118 -32.60 -43.91 -43.12
CA GLN A 118 -31.45 -43.91 -42.20
C GLN A 118 -30.80 -42.53 -42.13
N SER A 119 -30.65 -41.82 -43.26
CA SER A 119 -30.14 -40.45 -43.26
C SER A 119 -31.03 -39.53 -42.42
N ARG A 120 -32.35 -39.55 -42.62
CA ARG A 120 -33.29 -38.74 -41.83
C ARG A 120 -33.23 -39.03 -40.33
N VAL A 121 -33.04 -40.29 -39.95
CA VAL A 121 -32.89 -40.67 -38.53
C VAL A 121 -31.58 -40.12 -37.96
N VAL A 122 -30.48 -40.22 -38.70
CA VAL A 122 -29.17 -39.66 -38.30
C VAL A 122 -29.25 -38.15 -38.18
N ASP A 123 -29.85 -37.46 -39.15
CA ASP A 123 -30.02 -36.01 -39.15
C ASP A 123 -30.82 -35.55 -37.93
N ARG A 124 -31.99 -36.17 -37.69
CA ARG A 124 -32.84 -35.87 -36.52
C ARG A 124 -32.10 -36.06 -35.19
N ARG A 125 -31.37 -37.17 -35.05
CA ARG A 125 -30.56 -37.44 -33.84
C ARG A 125 -29.43 -36.42 -33.68
N THR A 126 -28.83 -35.99 -34.78
CA THR A 126 -27.76 -34.99 -34.78
C THR A 126 -28.29 -33.62 -34.37
N GLU A 127 -29.45 -33.21 -34.89
CA GLU A 127 -30.12 -31.96 -34.52
C GLU A 127 -30.55 -31.95 -33.06
N GLU A 128 -31.12 -33.05 -32.57
CA GLU A 128 -31.50 -33.19 -31.16
C GLU A 128 -30.28 -33.15 -30.23
N ALA A 129 -29.18 -33.80 -30.62
CA ALA A 129 -27.93 -33.75 -29.87
C ALA A 129 -27.33 -32.34 -29.84
N ARG A 130 -27.36 -31.61 -30.98
CA ARG A 130 -26.91 -30.21 -31.06
C ARG A 130 -27.77 -29.32 -30.16
N ARG A 131 -29.09 -29.40 -30.26
CA ARG A 131 -30.00 -28.61 -29.42
C ARG A 131 -29.74 -28.84 -27.93
N ARG A 132 -29.58 -30.09 -27.49
CA ARG A 132 -29.25 -30.42 -26.09
C ARG A 132 -27.89 -29.88 -25.66
N ALA A 133 -26.90 -29.88 -26.56
CA ALA A 133 -25.59 -29.32 -26.26
C ALA A 133 -25.67 -27.79 -26.12
N ASP A 134 -26.39 -27.13 -27.03
CA ASP A 134 -26.58 -25.68 -27.02
C ASP A 134 -27.35 -25.23 -25.77
N GLU A 135 -28.41 -25.96 -25.38
CA GLU A 135 -29.15 -25.73 -24.14
C GLU A 135 -28.26 -25.84 -22.89
N ARG A 136 -27.38 -26.86 -22.83
CA ARG A 136 -26.43 -27.02 -21.73
C ARG A 136 -25.42 -25.88 -21.67
N VAL A 137 -24.87 -25.48 -22.81
CA VAL A 137 -23.92 -24.36 -22.88
C VAL A 137 -24.60 -23.04 -22.50
N ALA A 138 -25.86 -22.84 -22.91
CA ALA A 138 -26.62 -21.65 -22.53
C ALA A 138 -26.91 -21.61 -21.03
N ALA A 139 -27.31 -22.75 -20.43
CA ALA A 139 -27.53 -22.85 -19.00
C ALA A 139 -26.25 -22.57 -18.19
N GLU A 140 -25.14 -23.22 -18.55
CA GLU A 140 -23.84 -23.01 -17.90
C GLU A 140 -23.38 -21.55 -17.99
N ARG A 141 -23.59 -20.90 -19.15
CA ARG A 141 -23.28 -19.48 -19.32
C ARG A 141 -24.14 -18.60 -18.43
N ALA A 142 -25.45 -18.86 -18.36
CA ALA A 142 -26.35 -18.09 -17.51
C ALA A 142 -25.99 -18.24 -16.02
N GLU A 143 -25.65 -19.45 -15.57
CA GLU A 143 -25.19 -19.71 -14.20
C GLU A 143 -23.86 -18.99 -13.91
N ALA A 144 -22.91 -19.04 -14.84
CA ALA A 144 -21.63 -18.33 -14.71
C ALA A 144 -21.80 -16.81 -14.70
N GLU A 145 -22.70 -16.26 -15.54
CA GLU A 145 -23.04 -14.83 -15.56
C GLU A 145 -23.71 -14.39 -14.26
N GLN A 146 -24.62 -15.21 -13.72
CA GLN A 146 -25.27 -14.93 -12.44
C GLN A 146 -24.24 -14.95 -11.30
N ALA A 147 -23.38 -15.97 -11.22
CA ALA A 147 -22.34 -16.05 -10.21
C ALA A 147 -21.37 -14.86 -10.28
N ALA A 148 -20.98 -14.45 -11.49
CA ALA A 148 -20.13 -13.26 -11.69
C ALA A 148 -20.84 -11.96 -11.27
N ALA A 149 -22.16 -11.85 -11.50
CA ALA A 149 -22.95 -10.70 -11.06
C ALA A 149 -23.05 -10.65 -9.53
N GLU A 150 -23.29 -11.79 -8.88
CA GLU A 150 -23.34 -11.90 -7.41
C GLU A 150 -22.00 -11.51 -6.77
N GLU A 151 -20.87 -12.00 -7.30
CA GLU A 151 -19.54 -11.61 -6.82
C GLU A 151 -19.26 -10.10 -6.97
N LEU A 152 -19.70 -9.53 -8.10
CA LEU A 152 -19.55 -8.11 -8.37
C LEU A 152 -20.40 -7.24 -7.44
N ASP A 153 -21.63 -7.65 -7.14
CA ASP A 153 -22.49 -6.95 -6.18
C ASP A 153 -21.99 -7.08 -4.74
N GLU A 154 -21.43 -8.23 -4.36
CA GLU A 154 -20.74 -8.38 -3.07
C GLU A 154 -19.56 -7.43 -2.92
N GLU A 155 -18.69 -7.33 -3.94
CA GLU A 155 -17.53 -6.45 -3.86
C GLU A 155 -17.93 -4.97 -3.90
N ARG A 156 -19.00 -4.62 -4.63
CA ARG A 156 -19.62 -3.29 -4.55
C ARG A 156 -20.08 -2.99 -3.12
N GLY A 157 -20.82 -3.90 -2.48
CA GLY A 157 -21.27 -3.74 -1.09
C GLY A 157 -20.11 -3.57 -0.10
N LYS A 158 -19.05 -4.38 -0.24
CA LYS A 158 -17.81 -4.24 0.57
C LYS A 158 -17.15 -2.88 0.33
N SER A 159 -17.07 -2.41 -0.92
CA SER A 159 -16.49 -1.13 -1.28
C SER A 159 -17.28 0.06 -0.71
N GLU A 160 -18.61 0.01 -0.80
CA GLU A 160 -19.51 1.01 -0.22
C GLU A 160 -19.36 1.05 1.31
N GLN A 161 -19.29 -0.11 1.97
CA GLN A 161 -19.07 -0.18 3.41
C GLN A 161 -17.72 0.43 3.82
N ARG A 162 -16.63 0.12 3.09
CA ARG A 162 -15.31 0.74 3.34
C ARG A 162 -15.36 2.25 3.16
N SER A 163 -16.04 2.73 2.12
CA SER A 163 -16.20 4.16 1.84
C SER A 163 -17.04 4.86 2.92
N ALA A 164 -18.13 4.25 3.37
CA ALA A 164 -18.98 4.77 4.43
C ALA A 164 -18.21 4.87 5.76
N ARG A 165 -17.42 3.83 6.11
CA ARG A 165 -16.56 3.85 7.30
C ARG A 165 -15.51 4.95 7.22
N ALA A 166 -14.82 5.10 6.08
CA ALA A 166 -13.83 6.15 5.90
C ALA A 166 -14.43 7.56 6.02
N ARG A 167 -15.67 7.77 5.53
CA ARG A 167 -16.39 9.04 5.71
C ARG A 167 -16.74 9.30 7.17
N ALA A 168 -17.26 8.30 7.88
CA ALA A 168 -17.58 8.42 9.31
C ALA A 168 -16.32 8.72 10.15
N ASP A 169 -15.21 8.05 9.85
CA ASP A 169 -13.93 8.31 10.52
C ASP A 169 -13.42 9.74 10.23
N ALA A 170 -13.58 10.23 9.00
CA ALA A 170 -13.21 11.60 8.63
C ALA A 170 -14.10 12.65 9.31
N GLU A 171 -15.41 12.43 9.38
CA GLU A 171 -16.37 13.31 10.09
C GLU A 171 -16.03 13.38 11.58
N LYS A 172 -15.73 12.25 12.20
CA LYS A 172 -15.30 12.20 13.60
C LYS A 172 -14.00 12.98 13.82
N ALA A 173 -13.00 12.79 12.97
CA ALA A 173 -11.73 13.52 13.06
C ALA A 173 -11.93 15.04 12.87
N GLN A 174 -12.86 15.46 11.99
CA GLN A 174 -13.22 16.86 11.84
C GLN A 174 -13.86 17.42 13.13
N GLN A 175 -14.79 16.70 13.75
CA GLN A 175 -15.42 17.12 15.01
C GLN A 175 -14.39 17.27 16.13
N GLU A 176 -13.49 16.30 16.29
CA GLU A 176 -12.41 16.34 17.28
C GLU A 176 -11.46 17.54 17.04
N ALA A 177 -11.17 17.85 15.77
CA ALA A 177 -10.37 19.02 15.41
C ALA A 177 -11.10 20.33 15.77
N GLU A 178 -12.39 20.46 15.43
CA GLU A 178 -13.21 21.64 15.75
C GLU A 178 -13.30 21.88 17.27
N GLU A 179 -13.50 20.83 18.06
CA GLU A 179 -13.50 20.90 19.53
C GLU A 179 -12.12 21.34 20.06
N SER A 180 -11.04 20.79 19.50
CA SER A 180 -9.67 21.17 19.87
C SER A 180 -9.38 22.63 19.55
N TYR A 181 -9.81 23.13 18.39
CA TYR A 181 -9.69 24.55 18.01
C TYR A 181 -10.49 25.47 18.93
N ARG A 182 -11.72 25.07 19.29
CA ARG A 182 -12.55 25.83 20.23
C ARG A 182 -11.86 25.95 21.58
N ARG A 183 -11.39 24.82 22.13
CA ARG A 183 -10.63 24.79 23.39
C ARG A 183 -9.36 25.63 23.34
N ALA A 184 -8.59 25.55 22.26
CA ALA A 184 -7.39 26.36 22.09
C ALA A 184 -7.72 27.87 22.05
N THR A 185 -8.83 28.23 21.43
CA THR A 185 -9.31 29.63 21.38
C THR A 185 -9.72 30.13 22.76
N GLU A 186 -10.43 29.31 23.54
CA GLU A 186 -10.80 29.63 24.93
C GLU A 186 -9.57 29.81 25.81
N LEU A 187 -8.59 28.90 25.75
CA LEU A 187 -7.34 29.00 26.49
C LEU A 187 -6.53 30.24 26.10
N LEU A 188 -6.51 30.61 24.81
CA LEU A 188 -5.83 31.81 24.35
C LEU A 188 -6.52 33.08 24.88
N ALA A 189 -7.85 33.10 24.93
CA ALA A 189 -8.60 34.21 25.50
C ALA A 189 -8.35 34.36 27.01
N GLU A 190 -8.34 33.24 27.75
CA GLU A 190 -7.99 33.21 29.17
C GLU A 190 -6.55 33.70 29.43
N ALA A 191 -5.59 33.20 28.65
CA ALA A 191 -4.19 33.63 28.76
C ALA A 191 -4.00 35.12 28.50
N ARG A 192 -4.75 35.71 27.55
CA ARG A 192 -4.76 37.16 27.31
C ARG A 192 -5.34 37.94 28.48
N SER A 193 -6.47 37.49 29.03
CA SER A 193 -7.07 38.11 30.22
C SER A 193 -6.09 38.11 31.40
N LEU A 194 -5.43 36.98 31.66
CA LEU A 194 -4.42 36.89 32.72
C LEU A 194 -3.21 37.79 32.47
N ALA A 195 -2.78 37.93 31.21
CA ALA A 195 -1.69 38.83 30.85
C ALA A 195 -2.08 40.31 31.05
N ASP A 196 -3.30 40.69 30.69
CA ASP A 196 -3.84 42.03 30.90
C ASP A 196 -3.96 42.35 32.40
N ASP A 197 -4.47 41.39 33.21
CA ASP A 197 -4.55 41.50 34.67
C ASP A 197 -3.16 41.67 35.30
N ALA A 198 -2.18 40.89 34.85
CA ALA A 198 -0.80 40.98 35.32
C ALA A 198 -0.16 42.33 34.94
N ALA A 199 -0.41 42.83 33.73
CA ALA A 199 0.07 44.14 33.28
C ALA A 199 -0.56 45.29 34.08
N ALA A 200 -1.86 45.20 34.39
CA ALA A 200 -2.55 46.16 35.24
C ALA A 200 -1.97 46.17 36.67
N ALA A 201 -1.78 44.99 37.27
CA ALA A 201 -1.18 44.86 38.60
C ALA A 201 0.26 45.39 38.65
N ALA A 202 1.06 45.15 37.61
CA ALA A 202 2.42 45.67 37.50
C ALA A 202 2.43 47.20 37.39
N THR A 203 1.50 47.79 36.62
CA THR A 203 1.35 49.25 36.48
C THR A 203 0.94 49.87 37.81
N GLU A 204 -0.06 49.29 38.50
CA GLU A 204 -0.48 49.76 39.83
C GLU A 204 0.66 49.67 40.87
N ALA A 205 1.46 48.61 40.83
CA ALA A 205 2.64 48.48 41.70
C ALA A 205 3.70 49.55 41.39
N ALA A 206 3.96 49.83 40.11
CA ALA A 206 4.90 50.86 39.70
C ALA A 206 4.42 52.27 40.11
N ASP A 207 3.13 52.57 39.94
CA ASP A 207 2.54 53.85 40.35
C ASP A 207 2.60 54.05 41.86
N ARG A 208 2.33 53.00 42.65
CA ARG A 208 2.49 53.04 44.12
C ARG A 208 3.94 53.28 44.53
N ALA A 209 4.88 52.55 43.93
CA ALA A 209 6.30 52.72 44.21
C ALA A 209 6.79 54.14 43.86
N ARG A 210 6.27 54.72 42.77
CA ARG A 210 6.56 56.11 42.39
C ARG A 210 5.98 57.10 43.39
N ALA A 211 4.73 56.93 43.81
CA ALA A 211 4.10 57.80 44.81
C ALA A 211 4.85 57.76 46.15
N GLU A 212 5.31 56.58 46.57
CA GLU A 212 6.13 56.41 47.77
C GLU A 212 7.51 57.08 47.61
N ALA A 213 8.16 56.93 46.46
CA ALA A 213 9.43 57.61 46.17
C ALA A 213 9.29 59.15 46.16
N ASP A 214 8.20 59.66 45.57
CA ASP A 214 7.90 61.10 45.57
C ASP A 214 7.62 61.61 47.00
N HIS A 215 6.91 60.83 47.82
CA HIS A 215 6.68 61.13 49.24
C HIS A 215 7.99 61.20 50.04
N ILE A 216 8.84 60.18 49.93
CA ILE A 216 10.15 60.13 50.60
C ILE A 216 11.03 61.31 50.15
N SER A 217 11.00 61.64 48.86
CA SER A 217 11.76 62.78 48.32
C SER A 217 11.25 64.11 48.88
N ALA A 218 9.93 64.27 49.02
CA ALA A 218 9.32 65.46 49.61
C ALA A 218 9.66 65.60 51.11
N GLU A 219 9.59 64.52 51.87
CA GLU A 219 10.03 64.48 53.28
C GLU A 219 11.51 64.85 53.39
N ALA A 220 12.38 64.24 52.57
CA ALA A 220 13.81 64.54 52.57
C ALA A 220 14.12 66.02 52.23
N HIS A 221 13.36 66.63 51.31
CA HIS A 221 13.48 68.06 51.02
C HIS A 221 13.02 68.96 52.17
N GLN A 222 11.95 68.59 52.87
CA GLN A 222 11.47 69.31 54.05
C GLN A 222 12.48 69.21 55.20
N ASP A 223 13.01 68.01 55.46
CA ASP A 223 14.03 67.78 56.47
C ASP A 223 15.31 68.56 56.16
N ALA A 224 15.75 68.57 54.89
CA ALA A 224 16.90 69.36 54.46
C ALA A 224 16.67 70.87 54.66
N ALA A 225 15.50 71.39 54.28
CA ALA A 225 15.15 72.80 54.50
C ALA A 225 15.08 73.15 55.99
N GLY A 226 14.52 72.27 56.82
CA GLY A 226 14.49 72.43 58.27
C GLY A 226 15.89 72.39 58.89
N ALA A 227 16.78 71.53 58.38
CA ALA A 227 18.18 71.50 58.79
C ALA A 227 18.91 72.79 58.39
N ASP A 228 18.72 73.30 57.17
CA ASP A 228 19.28 74.57 56.70
C ASP A 228 18.80 75.76 57.56
N GLU A 229 17.52 75.78 57.94
CA GLU A 229 16.97 76.79 58.85
C GLU A 229 17.59 76.69 60.25
N ALA A 230 17.70 75.48 60.81
CA ALA A 230 18.34 75.26 62.10
C ALA A 230 19.82 75.72 62.08
N VAL A 231 20.53 75.47 60.98
CA VAL A 231 21.89 75.98 60.76
C VAL A 231 21.88 77.51 60.72
N ALA A 232 20.97 78.13 59.98
CA ALA A 232 20.86 79.59 59.89
C ALA A 232 20.54 80.24 61.26
N GLN A 233 19.63 79.65 62.04
CA GLN A 233 19.32 80.09 63.41
C GLN A 233 20.54 79.93 64.33
N ALA A 234 21.26 78.81 64.24
CA ALA A 234 22.49 78.60 64.99
C ALA A 234 23.56 79.64 64.60
N GLU A 235 23.68 79.99 63.32
CA GLU A 235 24.56 81.07 62.87
C GLU A 235 24.12 82.45 63.37
N GLU A 236 22.82 82.73 63.44
CA GLU A 236 22.31 83.98 64.00
C GLU A 236 22.56 84.07 65.50
N ILE A 237 22.31 83.00 66.26
CA ILE A 237 22.70 82.88 67.66
C ILE A 237 24.20 83.08 67.80
N ARG A 238 25.02 82.49 66.94
CA ARG A 238 26.48 82.71 66.91
C ARG A 238 26.80 84.19 66.67
N ARG A 239 26.19 84.86 65.69
CA ARG A 239 26.43 86.28 65.41
C ARG A 239 25.98 87.20 66.55
N THR A 240 24.84 86.92 67.17
CA THR A 240 24.31 87.70 68.30
C THR A 240 25.12 87.49 69.57
N THR A 241 25.55 86.25 69.85
CA THR A 241 26.49 85.95 70.93
C THR A 241 27.87 86.53 70.68
N GLU A 242 28.39 86.49 69.44
CA GLU A 242 29.62 87.19 69.06
C GLU A 242 29.49 88.71 69.22
N ALA A 243 28.36 89.31 68.82
CA ALA A 243 28.09 90.73 69.01
C ALA A 243 27.95 91.11 70.49
N ALA A 244 27.27 90.28 71.29
CA ALA A 244 27.16 90.43 72.74
C ALA A 244 28.52 90.25 73.43
N ALA A 245 29.31 89.24 73.03
CA ALA A 245 30.67 89.04 73.50
C ALA A 245 31.59 90.20 73.10
N SER A 246 31.39 90.76 71.90
CA SER A 246 32.08 91.97 71.41
C SER A 246 31.67 93.21 72.20
N ALA A 247 30.41 93.33 72.62
CA ALA A 247 29.95 94.40 73.49
C ALA A 247 30.51 94.24 74.90
N VAL A 248 30.53 93.00 75.44
CA VAL A 248 31.16 92.68 76.73
C VAL A 248 32.68 92.88 76.68
N THR A 249 33.37 92.57 75.59
CA THR A 249 34.82 92.89 75.42
C THR A 249 35.07 94.36 75.11
N ARG A 250 34.06 95.12 74.67
CA ARG A 250 34.15 96.59 74.57
C ARG A 250 33.91 97.26 75.93
N GLU A 251 33.24 96.59 76.86
CA GLU A 251 33.00 97.03 78.24
C GLU A 251 34.04 96.46 79.24
N ALA A 252 34.67 95.34 78.90
CA ALA A 252 35.79 94.71 79.60
C ALA A 252 37.05 94.79 78.73
N GLY A 253 37.82 95.87 78.92
CA GLY A 253 39.04 96.15 78.17
C GLY A 253 40.08 95.01 78.22
N PRO A 254 40.93 94.89 77.19
CA PRO A 254 41.93 93.83 77.11
C PRO A 254 43.18 94.25 77.87
N ASP A 255 43.35 93.74 79.08
CA ASP A 255 44.65 93.71 79.76
C ASP A 255 44.77 92.42 80.56
N THR A 256 45.72 91.55 80.18
CA THR A 256 46.79 91.00 81.03
C THR A 256 47.42 89.76 80.35
N PRO A 257 48.61 89.87 79.75
CA PRO A 257 49.42 88.71 79.38
C PRO A 257 50.10 88.10 80.62
N VAL A 258 49.97 86.77 80.75
CA VAL A 258 50.59 85.95 81.82
C VAL A 258 52.12 86.11 81.77
N GLY A 259 52.66 86.68 82.85
CA GLY A 259 54.08 86.96 83.03
C GLY A 259 54.98 85.72 82.96
N ARG A 260 56.21 85.92 82.52
CA ARG A 260 57.23 84.88 82.37
C ARG A 260 57.62 84.33 83.75
N LEU A 261 57.80 83.00 83.83
CA LEU A 261 58.23 82.26 85.03
C LEU A 261 59.49 82.81 85.75
N GLY A 262 60.26 83.70 85.12
CA GLY A 262 61.44 84.34 85.72
C GLY A 262 61.12 85.37 86.80
N ASP A 263 59.92 85.97 86.75
CA ASP A 263 59.51 87.05 87.66
C ASP A 263 58.98 86.51 89.00
N LEU A 264 58.61 85.23 89.04
CA LEU A 264 58.16 84.56 90.26
C LEU A 264 59.28 84.46 91.30
N THR A 265 58.92 84.68 92.55
CA THR A 265 59.83 84.48 93.68
C THR A 265 60.17 83.01 93.86
N LYS A 266 61.26 82.71 94.57
CA LYS A 266 61.66 81.32 94.82
C LYS A 266 60.57 80.52 95.54
N ALA A 267 59.78 81.17 96.41
CA ALA A 267 58.67 80.55 97.12
C ALA A 267 57.55 80.14 96.16
N GLU A 268 57.14 81.03 95.26
CA GLU A 268 56.09 80.75 94.26
C GLU A 268 56.54 79.65 93.28
N LEU A 269 57.82 79.63 92.91
CA LEU A 269 58.38 78.56 92.08
C LEU A 269 58.46 77.21 92.80
N LEU A 270 58.59 77.20 94.14
CA LEU A 270 58.53 75.97 94.93
C LEU A 270 57.12 75.39 94.99
N ASP A 271 56.10 76.24 95.11
CA ASP A 271 54.69 75.82 95.11
C ASP A 271 54.26 75.30 93.72
N LEU A 272 54.65 75.99 92.65
CA LEU A 272 54.39 75.54 91.29
C LEU A 272 55.13 74.21 91.00
N ALA A 273 56.37 74.06 91.47
CA ALA A 273 57.11 72.81 91.38
C ALA A 273 56.52 71.69 92.27
N ALA A 274 55.85 72.04 93.36
CA ALA A 274 55.12 71.10 94.20
C ALA A 274 53.86 70.58 93.49
N ALA A 275 53.10 71.47 92.85
CA ALA A 275 51.92 71.12 92.07
C ALA A 275 52.25 70.21 90.87
N GLN A 276 53.42 70.39 90.25
CA GLN A 276 53.89 69.53 89.15
C GLN A 276 54.70 68.29 89.61
N GLY A 277 54.84 68.05 90.92
CA GLY A 277 55.49 66.83 91.43
C GLY A 277 57.00 66.75 91.20
N ILE A 278 57.71 67.88 91.09
CA ILE A 278 59.16 67.89 90.84
C ILE A 278 59.94 67.48 92.10
N ALA A 279 60.68 66.37 92.02
CA ALA A 279 61.46 65.82 93.13
C ALA A 279 62.69 66.70 93.48
N GLY A 280 63.04 66.75 94.77
CA GLY A 280 64.18 67.53 95.28
C GLY A 280 64.00 69.05 95.24
N ARG A 281 62.76 69.55 95.20
CA ARG A 281 62.44 70.99 95.05
C ARG A 281 63.05 71.89 96.14
N SER A 282 63.12 71.45 97.39
CA SER A 282 63.59 72.27 98.52
C SER A 282 65.09 72.62 98.49
N SER A 283 65.93 71.83 97.81
CA SER A 283 67.38 72.08 97.70
C SER A 283 67.78 72.85 96.43
N LYS A 284 66.84 73.12 95.51
CA LYS A 284 67.11 73.81 94.25
C LYS A 284 67.14 75.33 94.44
N ASN A 285 68.00 76.01 93.68
CA ASN A 285 68.01 77.46 93.60
C ASN A 285 66.94 77.97 92.60
N LYS A 286 66.64 79.29 92.61
CA LYS A 286 65.56 79.89 91.78
C LYS A 286 65.71 79.53 90.29
N VAL A 287 66.93 79.59 89.77
CA VAL A 287 67.24 79.28 88.37
C VAL A 287 66.96 77.81 88.05
N GLN A 288 67.34 76.90 88.95
CA GLN A 288 67.08 75.47 88.80
C GLN A 288 65.57 75.12 88.86
N LEU A 289 64.76 75.89 89.59
CA LEU A 289 63.30 75.69 89.64
C LEU A 289 62.63 76.14 88.34
N VAL A 290 63.02 77.30 87.77
CA VAL A 290 62.50 77.76 86.47
C VAL A 290 62.86 76.78 85.36
N ALA A 291 64.09 76.24 85.36
CA ALA A 291 64.53 75.24 84.39
C ALA A 291 63.75 73.91 84.54
N ALA A 292 63.49 73.46 85.77
CA ALA A 292 62.75 72.23 86.00
C ALA A 292 61.27 72.34 85.58
N LEU A 293 60.61 73.48 85.88
CA LEU A 293 59.22 73.75 85.49
C LEU A 293 59.06 73.90 83.97
N SER A 294 59.99 74.59 83.31
CA SER A 294 59.98 74.71 81.85
C SER A 294 60.32 73.39 81.13
N GLY A 295 61.14 72.53 81.75
CA GLY A 295 61.40 71.16 81.30
C GLY A 295 60.17 70.25 81.41
N ALA A 296 59.50 70.26 82.58
CA ALA A 296 58.29 69.47 82.81
C ALA A 296 57.14 69.86 81.84
N ALA A 297 56.97 71.15 81.56
CA ALA A 297 55.98 71.64 80.59
C ALA A 297 56.24 71.19 79.13
N ARG A 298 57.49 70.83 78.77
CA ARG A 298 57.80 70.23 77.45
C ARG A 298 57.64 68.72 77.41
N GLN A 299 57.87 68.02 78.53
CA GLN A 299 57.68 66.56 78.60
C GLN A 299 56.21 66.14 78.66
N GLY A 300 55.29 66.99 79.12
CA GLY A 300 53.84 66.73 79.07
C GLY A 300 53.18 66.97 77.71
N LYS A 301 53.95 67.21 76.63
CA LYS A 301 53.45 67.49 75.27
C LYS A 301 53.91 66.47 74.20
N GLN A 302 54.53 65.36 74.62
CA GLN A 302 54.73 64.16 73.80
C GLN A 302 53.78 63.06 74.28
#